data_AF-A0A8T5KT03-F1
#
_entry.id   AF-A0A8T5KT03-F1
#
_cell.length_a   1.000
_cell.length_b   1.000
_cell.length_c   1.000
_cell.angle_alpha   90.00
_cell.angle_beta   90.00
_cell.angle_gamma   90.00
#
_symmetry.space_group_name_H-M   'P 1'
#
loop_
_entity.id
_entity.type
_entity.pdbx_description
1 polymer ?
#
loop_
_entity_poly.entity_id
_entity_poly.type
_entity_poly.pdbx_seq_one_letter_code
_entity_poly.pdbx_strand_id
1 'polypeptide(L)'
;MQNTQIFGYKCAVKGWLSGSLIFGGILGDFGFVVQAILFIIGALILLDTVFPFGTNMFGLSMIILFVIGALFSFQFLLMNVLVYYMGLCLVIVILGYLVSALKKHKLNFITPENTN
;
A
#
# COMPACT_ATOMS: atom_id res chain seq x y z
N MET A 1 3.81 19.20 16.67
CA MET A 1 4.21 17.78 16.86
C MET A 1 3.10 16.76 16.55
N GLN A 2 1.85 17.13 16.23
CA GLN A 2 0.78 16.17 15.88
C GLN A 2 0.83 15.63 14.43
N ASN A 3 1.51 16.31 13.50
CA ASN A 3 1.46 15.96 12.08
C ASN A 3 2.31 14.73 11.71
N THR A 4 3.33 14.41 12.52
CA THR A 4 4.22 13.25 12.33
C THR A 4 3.54 11.91 12.59
N GLN A 5 2.59 11.84 13.55
CA GLN A 5 1.91 10.59 13.89
C GLN A 5 0.94 10.12 12.80
N ILE A 6 0.17 11.05 12.22
CA ILE A 6 -0.80 10.73 11.15
C ILE A 6 -0.06 10.30 9.87
N PHE A 7 1.09 10.93 9.59
CA PHE A 7 1.93 10.57 8.44
C PHE A 7 2.60 9.19 8.60
N GLY A 8 3.05 8.84 9.81
CA GLY A 8 3.67 7.54 10.10
C GLY A 8 2.73 6.36 9.86
N TYR A 9 1.47 6.46 10.29
CA TYR A 9 0.50 5.37 10.13
C TYR A 9 0.19 5.04 8.66
N LYS A 10 0.07 6.06 7.81
CA LYS A 10 -0.17 5.85 6.38
C LYS A 10 1.02 5.17 5.70
N CYS A 11 2.23 5.59 6.04
CA CYS A 11 3.46 4.98 5.53
C CYS A 11 3.59 3.52 5.98
N ALA A 12 3.25 3.27 7.25
CA ALA A 12 3.23 1.94 7.83
C ALA A 12 2.28 0.97 7.10
N VAL A 13 1.02 1.39 6.89
CA VAL A 13 0.02 0.57 6.17
C VAL A 13 0.45 0.32 4.73
N LYS A 14 1.00 1.31 4.04
CA LYS A 14 1.52 1.15 2.68
C LYS A 14 2.71 0.18 2.61
N GLY A 15 3.64 0.26 3.57
CA GLY A 15 4.76 -0.67 3.69
C GLY A 15 4.28 -2.11 3.83
N TRP A 16 3.35 -2.34 4.76
CA TRP A 16 2.74 -3.67 4.95
C TRP A 16 2.02 -4.16 3.69
N LEU A 17 1.14 -3.35 3.09
CA LEU A 17 0.42 -3.73 1.86
C LEU A 17 1.37 -4.03 0.70
N SER A 18 2.43 -3.22 0.53
CA SER A 18 3.42 -3.44 -0.52
C SER A 18 4.15 -4.77 -0.33
N GLY A 19 4.67 -5.02 0.88
CA GLY A 19 5.33 -6.28 1.23
C GLY A 19 4.43 -7.47 0.97
N SER A 20 3.17 -7.36 1.37
CA SER A 20 2.20 -8.42 1.19
C SER A 20 1.90 -8.71 -0.27
N LEU A 21 1.62 -7.68 -1.07
CA LEU A 21 1.27 -7.85 -2.49
C LEU A 21 2.45 -8.35 -3.33
N ILE A 22 3.67 -7.88 -3.06
CA ILE A 22 4.87 -8.35 -3.76
C ILE A 22 5.14 -9.82 -3.44
N PHE A 23 5.23 -10.18 -2.16
CA PHE A 23 5.51 -11.57 -1.78
C PHE A 23 4.36 -12.52 -2.15
N GLY A 24 3.12 -12.08 -1.95
CA GLY A 24 1.94 -12.83 -2.37
C GLY A 24 1.88 -13.03 -3.89
N GLY A 25 2.27 -12.02 -4.67
CA GLY A 25 2.38 -12.14 -6.13
C GLY A 25 3.49 -13.07 -6.60
N ILE A 26 4.63 -13.12 -5.89
CA ILE A 26 5.76 -14.00 -6.21
C ILE A 26 5.47 -15.46 -5.83
N LEU A 27 4.90 -15.68 -4.64
CA LEU A 27 4.76 -17.01 -4.06
C LEU A 27 3.39 -17.65 -4.30
N GLY A 28 2.36 -16.86 -4.63
CA GLY A 28 0.99 -17.34 -4.77
C GLY A 28 0.72 -17.94 -6.15
N ASP A 29 0.02 -19.06 -6.20
CA ASP A 29 -0.34 -19.74 -7.46
C ASP A 29 -1.66 -19.20 -8.03
N PHE A 30 -1.61 -17.98 -8.59
CA PHE A 30 -2.80 -17.28 -9.13
C PHE A 30 -2.84 -17.21 -10.66
N GLY A 31 -1.86 -17.82 -11.33
CA GLY A 31 -1.59 -17.64 -12.75
C GLY A 31 -0.76 -16.38 -13.04
N PHE A 32 0.05 -16.47 -14.09
CA PHE A 32 1.08 -15.48 -14.44
C PHE A 32 0.57 -14.03 -14.51
N VAL A 33 -0.60 -13.82 -15.13
CA VAL A 33 -1.17 -12.48 -15.31
C VAL A 33 -1.54 -11.85 -13.97
N VAL A 34 -2.19 -12.60 -13.07
CA VAL A 34 -2.62 -12.09 -11.76
C VAL A 34 -1.41 -11.84 -10.87
N GLN A 35 -0.42 -12.74 -10.88
CA GLN A 35 0.85 -12.58 -10.17
C GLN A 35 1.57 -11.29 -10.62
N ALA A 36 1.67 -11.04 -11.92
CA ALA A 36 2.29 -9.84 -12.47
C ALA A 36 1.56 -8.56 -12.04
N ILE A 37 0.22 -8.57 -12.06
CA ILE A 37 -0.58 -7.42 -11.61
C ILE A 37 -0.35 -7.14 -10.11
N LEU A 38 -0.41 -8.16 -9.25
CA LEU A 38 -0.17 -8.03 -7.82
C LEU A 38 1.23 -7.48 -7.53
N PHE A 39 2.25 -8.00 -8.22
CA PHE A 39 3.62 -7.54 -8.11
C PHE A 39 3.77 -6.07 -8.54
N ILE A 40 3.21 -5.69 -9.69
CA ILE A 40 3.28 -4.31 -10.19
C ILE A 40 2.58 -3.34 -9.23
N ILE A 41 1.38 -3.67 -8.74
CA ILE A 41 0.66 -2.84 -7.76
C ILE A 41 1.49 -2.71 -6.47
N GLY A 42 2.02 -3.82 -5.95
CA GLY A 42 2.85 -3.82 -4.75
C GLY A 42 4.13 -2.98 -4.91
N ALA A 43 4.77 -3.05 -6.07
CA ALA A 43 5.95 -2.27 -6.41
C ALA A 43 5.63 -0.77 -6.56
N LEU A 44 4.51 -0.42 -7.19
CA LEU A 44 4.06 0.98 -7.30
C LEU A 44 3.79 1.60 -5.92
N ILE A 45 3.16 0.86 -5.00
CA ILE A 45 2.96 1.31 -3.62
C ILE A 45 4.31 1.50 -2.91
N LEU A 46 5.26 0.60 -3.12
CA LEU A 46 6.62 0.75 -2.58
C LEU A 46 7.27 2.05 -3.06
N LEU A 47 7.28 2.29 -4.37
CA LEU A 47 7.90 3.47 -4.97
C LEU A 47 7.22 4.77 -4.50
N ASP A 48 5.88 4.80 -4.48
CA ASP A 48 5.11 5.94 -3.95
C ASP A 48 5.40 6.21 -2.47
N THR A 49 5.89 5.22 -1.73
CA THR A 49 6.24 5.35 -0.32
C THR A 49 7.73 5.65 -0.09
N VAL A 50 8.64 5.26 -0.99
CA VAL A 50 10.08 5.54 -0.86
C VAL A 50 10.44 6.94 -1.35
N PHE A 51 9.93 7.36 -2.51
CA PHE A 51 10.36 8.60 -3.17
C PHE A 51 10.03 9.92 -2.43
N PRO A 52 8.88 10.08 -1.74
CA PRO A 52 8.54 11.36 -1.13
C PRO A 52 9.14 11.62 0.26
N PHE A 53 9.83 10.65 0.88
CA PHE A 53 10.26 10.76 2.28
C PHE A 53 11.77 10.92 2.43
N GLY A 54 12.26 12.17 2.40
CA GLY A 54 13.65 12.53 2.72
C GLY A 54 14.04 12.40 4.20
N THR A 55 13.37 11.54 4.95
CA THR A 55 13.52 11.39 6.41
C THR A 55 13.80 9.92 6.75
N ASN A 56 15.04 9.62 7.12
CA ASN A 56 15.56 8.26 7.34
C ASN A 56 14.74 7.39 8.31
N MET A 57 14.11 7.99 9.33
CA MET A 57 13.28 7.29 10.31
C MET A 57 12.03 6.63 9.68
N PHE A 58 11.42 7.27 8.68
CA PHE A 58 10.22 6.73 8.02
C PHE A 58 10.58 5.58 7.08
N GLY A 59 11.72 5.67 6.38
CA GLY A 59 12.24 4.59 5.55
C GLY A 59 12.44 3.29 6.34
N LEU A 60 13.01 3.38 7.56
CA LEU A 60 13.19 2.22 8.43
C LEU A 60 11.85 1.58 8.80
N SER A 61 10.88 2.37 9.27
CA SER A 61 9.55 1.85 9.65
C SER A 61 8.82 1.19 8.48
N MET A 62 9.01 1.72 7.27
CA MET A 62 8.44 1.18 6.06
C MET A 62 9.07 -0.16 5.68
N ILE A 63 10.41 -0.28 5.73
CA ILE A 63 11.12 -1.54 5.45
C ILE A 63 10.73 -2.62 6.46
N ILE A 64 10.65 -2.29 7.75
CA ILE A 64 10.23 -3.24 8.78
C ILE A 64 8.82 -3.75 8.47
N LEU A 65 7.89 -2.86 8.12
CA LEU A 65 6.51 -3.26 7.82
C LEU A 65 6.37 -3.97 6.47
N PHE A 66 7.22 -3.67 5.51
CA PHE A 66 7.36 -4.44 4.28
C PHE A 66 7.73 -5.89 4.57
N VAL A 67 8.77 -6.11 5.39
CA VAL A 67 9.18 -7.46 5.79
C VAL A 67 8.05 -8.16 6.56
N ILE A 68 7.37 -7.46 7.46
CA ILE A 68 6.22 -8.02 8.18
C ILE A 68 5.11 -8.42 7.20
N GLY A 69 4.74 -7.58 6.23
CA GLY A 69 3.73 -7.93 5.21
C GLY A 69 4.11 -9.15 4.38
N ALA A 70 5.39 -9.26 4.01
CA ALA A 70 5.93 -10.43 3.33
C ALA A 70 5.78 -11.71 4.18
N LEU A 71 6.12 -11.63 5.48
CA LEU A 71 5.96 -12.75 6.42
C LEU A 71 4.49 -13.15 6.60
N PHE A 72 3.56 -12.19 6.68
CA PHE A 72 2.13 -12.49 6.74
C PHE A 72 1.65 -13.21 5.47
N SER A 73 2.10 -12.77 4.30
CA SER A 73 1.77 -13.45 3.04
C SER A 73 2.30 -14.87 3.01
N PHE A 74 3.52 -15.09 3.48
CA PHE A 74 4.07 -16.44 3.63
C PHE A 74 3.25 -17.29 4.61
N GLN A 75 2.86 -16.74 5.77
CA GLN A 75 2.03 -17.44 6.74
C GLN A 75 0.66 -17.84 6.15
N PHE A 76 -0.01 -16.93 5.45
CA PHE A 76 -1.30 -17.21 4.82
C PHE A 76 -1.21 -18.18 3.64
N LEU A 77 -0.05 -18.23 2.96
CA LEU A 77 0.25 -19.26 1.97
C LEU A 77 0.30 -20.64 2.63
N LEU A 78 1.01 -20.79 3.76
CA LEU A 78 1.07 -22.06 4.49
C LEU A 78 -0.30 -22.53 4.99
N MET A 79 -1.18 -21.59 5.33
CA MET A 79 -2.55 -21.88 5.75
C MET A 79 -3.54 -22.08 4.60
N ASN A 80 -3.06 -22.02 3.34
CA ASN A 80 -3.87 -22.20 2.13
C ASN A 80 -5.04 -21.20 1.99
N VAL A 81 -4.89 -20.00 2.56
CA VAL A 81 -5.89 -18.92 2.54
C VAL A 81 -5.32 -17.64 1.90
N LEU A 82 -4.21 -17.75 1.18
CA LEU A 82 -3.52 -16.63 0.54
C LEU A 82 -4.44 -15.85 -0.42
N VAL A 83 -5.31 -16.53 -1.17
CA VAL A 83 -6.28 -15.90 -2.09
C VAL A 83 -7.13 -14.87 -1.36
N TYR A 84 -7.71 -15.25 -0.22
CA TYR A 84 -8.59 -14.37 0.56
C TYR A 84 -7.82 -13.19 1.14
N TYR A 85 -6.61 -13.45 1.61
CA TYR A 85 -5.74 -12.40 2.13
C TYR A 85 -5.31 -11.39 1.04
N MET A 86 -4.96 -11.86 -0.16
CA MET A 86 -4.64 -10.99 -1.30
C MET A 86 -5.86 -10.18 -1.75
N GLY A 87 -7.03 -10.80 -1.81
CA GLY A 87 -8.29 -10.10 -2.10
C GLY A 87 -8.57 -8.98 -1.09
N LEU A 88 -8.37 -9.24 0.20
CA LEU A 88 -8.51 -8.24 1.25
C LEU A 88 -7.50 -7.09 1.08
N CYS A 89 -6.23 -7.40 0.79
CA CYS A 89 -5.21 -6.38 0.52
C CYS A 89 -5.61 -5.48 -0.65
N LEU A 90 -6.11 -6.04 -1.75
CA LEU A 90 -6.59 -5.27 -2.90
C LEU A 90 -7.78 -4.37 -2.54
N VAL A 91 -8.75 -4.86 -1.76
CA VAL A 91 -9.90 -4.06 -1.30
C VAL A 91 -9.41 -2.87 -0.48
N ILE A 92 -8.47 -3.06 0.44
CA ILE A 92 -7.88 -1.97 1.24
C ILE A 92 -7.21 -0.94 0.34
N VAL A 93 -6.42 -1.40 -0.65
CA VAL A 93 -5.74 -0.51 -1.60
C VAL A 93 -6.75 0.33 -2.38
N ILE A 94 -7.78 -0.30 -2.97
CA ILE A 94 -8.81 0.37 -3.75
C ILE A 94 -9.56 1.41 -2.90
N LEU A 95 -9.99 1.03 -1.68
CA LEU A 95 -10.66 1.96 -0.77
C LEU A 95 -9.75 3.13 -0.38
N GLY A 96 -8.46 2.88 -0.13
CA GLY A 96 -7.49 3.92 0.18
C GLY A 96 -7.32 4.95 -0.94
N TYR A 97 -7.27 4.50 -2.19
CA TYR A 97 -7.22 5.38 -3.36
C TYR A 97 -8.54 6.10 -3.61
N LEU A 98 -9.69 5.43 -3.47
CA LEU A 98 -11.01 6.02 -3.65
C LEU A 98 -11.26 7.17 -2.65
N VAL A 99 -10.96 6.95 -1.37
CA VAL A 99 -11.08 7.98 -0.33
C VAL A 99 -10.17 9.18 -0.64
N SER A 100 -8.96 8.91 -1.13
CA SER A 100 -8.01 9.96 -1.52
C SER A 100 -8.52 10.76 -2.73
N ALA A 101 -9.11 10.10 -3.72
CA ALA A 101 -9.71 10.73 -4.90
C ALA A 101 -10.94 11.59 -4.53
N LEU A 102 -11.84 11.07 -3.69
CA LEU A 102 -13.01 11.82 -3.19
C LEU A 102 -12.61 13.06 -2.40
N LYS A 103 -11.56 12.95 -1.58
CA LYS A 103 -11.05 14.10 -0.82
C LYS A 103 -10.47 15.18 -1.74
N LYS A 104 -9.76 14.78 -2.79
CA LYS A 104 -9.24 15.70 -3.82
C LYS A 104 -10.38 16.39 -4.58
N HIS A 105 -11.40 15.63 -4.98
CA HIS A 105 -12.57 16.18 -5.67
C HIS A 105 -13.32 17.19 -4.79
N LYS A 106 -13.58 16.87 -3.51
CA LYS A 106 -14.27 17.79 -2.58
C LYS A 106 -13.50 19.10 -2.37
N LEU A 107 -12.16 19.08 -2.36
CA LEU A 107 -11.35 20.30 -2.24
C LEU A 107 -11.55 21.24 -3.44
N ASN A 108 -11.59 20.71 -4.65
CA ASN A 108 -11.76 21.51 -5.87
C ASN A 108 -13.11 22.23 -5.95
N PHE A 109 -14.15 21.76 -5.25
CA PHE A 109 -15.45 22.44 -5.17
C PHE A 109 -15.49 23.57 -4.13
N ILE A 110 -14.60 23.57 -3.14
CA ILE A 110 -14.58 24.57 -2.06
C ILE A 110 -13.67 25.76 -2.43
N THR A 111 -12.67 25.53 -3.27
CA THR A 111 -11.86 26.57 -3.91
C THR A 111 -12.08 26.52 -5.42
N PRO A 112 -13.26 26.93 -5.93
CA PRO A 112 -13.32 27.28 -7.33
C PRO A 112 -12.34 28.44 -7.50
N GLU A 113 -11.32 28.20 -8.30
CA GLU A 113 -10.43 29.19 -8.87
C GLU A 113 -10.75 30.65 -8.53
N ASN A 114 -9.95 31.23 -7.64
CA ASN A 114 -9.59 32.63 -7.76
C ASN A 114 -8.58 32.71 -8.93
N THR A 115 -9.05 32.42 -10.15
CA THR A 115 -8.35 32.72 -11.39
C THR A 115 -8.77 34.11 -11.84
N ASN A 116 -7.99 35.10 -11.44
CA ASN A 116 -7.65 36.21 -12.31
C ASN A 116 -6.22 36.01 -12.79
#